data_AF-A0A3M4SLF1-F1
#
_entry.id   AF-A0A3M4SLF1-F1
#
_cell.length_a   1.000
_cell.length_b   1.000
_cell.length_c   1.000
_cell.angle_alpha   90.00
_cell.angle_beta   90.00
_cell.angle_gamma   90.00
#
_symmetry.space_group_name_H-M   'P 1'
#
loop_
_entity.id
_entity.type
_entity.pdbx_description
1 polymer ?
#
loop_
_entity_poly.entity_id
_entity_poly.type
_entity_poly.pdbx_seq_one_letter_code
_entity_poly.pdbx_strand_id
1 'polypeptide(L)'
;MKALTFESYGKSPEIAITHVPLPTIKPDELLVEVHAAGLNPIDNMITTGTFKAVLKYELPAIMGSDLSGVVIAVGKAVTRFKAGDAIFASLFDLGKGSIAEFAAVPEHAAALKPANLDFVQAASIPMVGLTSWQALKERANLQSGQKVFIPAGAGGIGTFAIQLAKHLGANVATTTSTGNVELVRSLGADEVVDGGRKN
;
A
#
# COMPACT_ATOMS: atom_id res chain seq x y z
N MET A 1 11.62 -14.37 14.21
CA MET A 1 11.49 -12.94 13.93
C MET A 1 10.27 -12.39 14.65
N LYS A 2 10.28 -11.10 14.98
CA LYS A 2 9.11 -10.38 15.51
C LYS A 2 8.16 -10.04 14.36
N ALA A 3 6.86 -10.19 14.62
CA ALA A 3 5.80 -9.82 13.69
C ALA A 3 4.56 -9.35 14.45
N LEU A 4 3.77 -8.46 13.86
CA LEU A 4 2.44 -8.10 14.36
C LEU A 4 1.44 -9.11 13.80
N THR A 5 0.82 -9.91 14.68
CA THR A 5 -0.05 -11.02 14.29
C THR A 5 -1.45 -10.88 14.87
N PHE A 6 -2.42 -11.51 14.20
CA PHE A 6 -3.75 -11.75 14.75
C PHE A 6 -4.07 -13.24 14.74
N GLU A 7 -4.63 -13.75 15.84
CA GLU A 7 -4.86 -15.20 16.03
C GLU A 7 -6.28 -15.64 15.67
N SER A 8 -7.23 -14.71 15.75
CA SER A 8 -8.62 -14.96 15.41
C SER A 8 -9.27 -13.71 14.84
N TYR A 9 -10.33 -13.91 14.09
CA TYR A 9 -11.12 -12.81 13.56
C TYR A 9 -12.22 -12.42 14.54
N GLY A 10 -12.50 -11.13 14.69
CA GLY A 10 -13.61 -10.68 15.53
C GLY A 10 -13.71 -9.17 15.66
N LYS A 11 -14.74 -8.69 16.37
CA LYS A 11 -14.94 -7.25 16.62
C LYS A 11 -13.80 -6.61 17.42
N SER A 12 -13.16 -7.41 18.26
CA SER A 12 -11.97 -7.05 19.03
C SER A 12 -10.92 -8.14 18.78
N PRO A 13 -10.23 -8.12 17.63
CA PRO A 13 -9.26 -9.14 17.29
C PRO A 13 -8.06 -9.02 18.23
N GLU A 14 -7.56 -10.15 18.71
CA GLU A 14 -6.33 -10.17 19.51
C GLU A 14 -5.14 -9.93 18.58
N ILE A 15 -4.60 -8.71 18.65
CA ILE A 15 -3.44 -8.28 17.87
C ILE A 15 -2.26 -8.13 18.84
N ALA A 16 -1.15 -8.79 18.55
CA ALA A 16 0.05 -8.73 19.39
C ALA A 16 1.33 -8.81 18.56
N ILE A 17 2.41 -8.27 19.11
CA ILE A 17 3.76 -8.54 18.60
C ILE A 17 4.18 -9.91 19.13
N THR A 18 4.36 -10.87 18.24
CA THR A 18 4.73 -12.25 18.58
C THR A 18 6.06 -12.64 17.93
N HIS A 19 6.65 -13.74 18.39
CA HIS A 19 7.81 -14.34 17.73
C HIS A 19 7.33 -15.48 16.82
N VAL A 20 7.59 -15.35 15.53
CA VAL A 20 7.27 -16.35 14.51
C VAL A 20 8.53 -16.86 13.82
N PRO A 21 8.51 -18.06 13.20
CA PRO A 21 9.64 -18.54 12.39
C PRO A 21 9.98 -17.58 11.25
N LEU A 22 11.24 -17.59 10.81
CA LEU A 22 11.64 -16.92 9.57
C LEU A 22 10.91 -17.57 8.39
N PRO A 23 10.34 -16.80 7.43
CA PRO A 23 9.60 -17.39 6.33
C PRO A 23 10.55 -18.13 5.38
N THR A 24 10.13 -19.32 4.95
CA THR A 24 10.80 -20.03 3.85
C THR A 24 10.26 -19.51 2.53
N ILE A 25 11.15 -19.14 1.61
CA ILE A 25 10.75 -18.61 0.29
C ILE A 25 10.52 -19.72 -0.73
N LYS A 26 9.51 -19.54 -1.58
CA LYS A 26 9.28 -20.38 -2.77
C LYS A 26 10.28 -20.06 -3.88
N PRO A 27 10.37 -20.90 -4.94
CA PRO A 27 11.25 -20.66 -6.08
C PRO A 27 11.10 -19.28 -6.73
N ASP A 28 9.90 -18.70 -6.71
CA ASP A 28 9.53 -17.43 -7.35
C ASP A 28 9.43 -16.26 -6.35
N GLU A 29 10.02 -16.40 -5.16
CA GLU A 29 9.90 -15.43 -4.08
C GLU A 29 11.27 -14.86 -3.65
N LEU A 30 11.20 -13.68 -3.05
CA LEU A 30 12.30 -12.96 -2.43
C LEU A 30 12.15 -13.08 -0.91
N LEU A 31 13.25 -13.26 -0.20
CA LEU A 31 13.29 -13.02 1.23
C LEU A 31 13.75 -11.59 1.45
N VAL A 32 12.91 -10.78 2.07
CA VAL A 32 13.14 -9.34 2.23
C VAL A 32 13.26 -9.03 3.72
N GLU A 33 14.35 -8.37 4.11
CA GLU A 33 14.46 -7.68 5.39
C GLU A 33 13.65 -6.39 5.31
N VAL A 34 12.62 -6.28 6.13
CA VAL A 34 11.66 -5.18 6.07
C VAL A 34 12.19 -3.99 6.84
N HIS A 35 12.34 -2.85 6.16
CA HIS A 35 12.82 -1.61 6.76
C HIS A 35 11.67 -0.66 7.11
N ALA A 36 10.57 -0.71 6.34
CA ALA A 36 9.35 0.04 6.62
C ALA A 36 8.13 -0.73 6.12
N ALA A 37 7.01 -0.56 6.81
CA ALA A 37 5.70 -1.08 6.41
C ALA A 37 4.69 0.06 6.27
N GLY A 38 3.90 0.03 5.19
CA GLY A 38 2.80 0.96 4.97
C GLY A 38 1.52 0.42 5.60
N LEU A 39 0.78 1.30 6.28
CA LEU A 39 -0.51 0.96 6.90
C LEU A 39 -1.67 1.45 6.05
N ASN A 40 -2.67 0.59 5.89
CA ASN A 40 -3.87 0.87 5.12
C ASN A 40 -5.12 0.58 5.96
N PRO A 41 -6.24 1.30 5.74
CA PRO A 41 -7.49 1.03 6.48
C PRO A 41 -7.95 -0.42 6.39
N ILE A 42 -7.67 -1.09 5.27
CA ILE A 42 -8.03 -2.49 5.04
C ILE A 42 -7.31 -3.46 5.99
N ASP A 43 -6.10 -3.12 6.45
CA ASP A 43 -5.35 -3.99 7.37
C ASP A 43 -6.13 -4.20 8.69
N ASN A 44 -6.83 -3.17 9.17
CA ASN A 44 -7.72 -3.28 10.34
C ASN A 44 -9.05 -3.98 10.03
N MET A 45 -9.57 -3.86 8.80
CA MET A 45 -10.83 -4.50 8.42
C MET A 45 -10.67 -6.00 8.14
N ILE A 46 -9.48 -6.45 7.77
CA ILE A 46 -9.19 -7.88 7.56
C ILE A 46 -9.39 -8.65 8.87
N THR A 47 -8.87 -8.12 9.98
CA THR A 47 -8.91 -8.77 11.30
C THR A 47 -10.32 -8.88 11.88
N THR A 48 -11.27 -8.08 11.43
CA THR A 48 -12.68 -8.21 11.85
C THR A 48 -13.40 -9.40 11.20
N GLY A 49 -12.81 -9.96 10.14
CA GLY A 49 -13.39 -11.04 9.35
C GLY A 49 -14.33 -10.58 8.24
N THR A 50 -14.48 -9.27 8.01
CA THR A 50 -15.31 -8.71 6.93
C THR A 50 -14.95 -9.29 5.55
N PHE A 51 -13.68 -9.62 5.33
CA PHE A 51 -13.18 -10.09 4.04
C PHE A 51 -12.90 -11.61 3.95
N LYS A 52 -13.29 -12.43 4.94
CA LYS A 52 -13.01 -13.89 4.98
C LYS A 52 -13.44 -14.67 3.74
N ALA A 53 -14.53 -14.23 3.10
CA ALA A 53 -15.08 -14.91 1.94
C ALA A 53 -14.10 -14.89 0.76
N VAL A 54 -13.34 -13.80 0.63
CA VAL A 54 -12.49 -13.51 -0.53
C VAL A 54 -11.00 -13.59 -0.20
N LEU A 55 -10.56 -13.05 0.94
CA LEU A 55 -9.16 -13.10 1.37
C LEU A 55 -8.91 -14.33 2.24
N LYS A 56 -7.92 -15.15 1.86
CA LYS A 56 -7.57 -16.39 2.58
C LYS A 56 -6.28 -16.19 3.37
N TYR A 57 -6.39 -16.26 4.69
CA TYR A 57 -5.26 -16.27 5.62
C TYR A 57 -5.28 -17.55 6.44
N GLU A 58 -4.09 -18.13 6.63
CA GLU A 58 -3.84 -19.17 7.62
C GLU A 58 -3.53 -18.49 8.95
N LEU A 59 -4.26 -18.84 10.02
CA LEU A 59 -4.11 -18.24 11.33
C LEU A 59 -3.14 -19.07 12.21
N PRO A 60 -2.32 -18.43 13.06
CA PRO A 60 -2.18 -16.98 13.22
C PRO A 60 -1.51 -16.32 12.00
N ALA A 61 -2.00 -15.14 11.63
CA ALA A 61 -1.53 -14.43 10.42
C ALA A 61 -0.82 -13.13 10.76
N ILE A 62 0.18 -12.78 9.94
CA ILE A 62 0.90 -11.49 10.02
C ILE A 62 0.06 -10.40 9.36
N MET A 63 0.00 -9.22 9.99
CA MET A 63 -0.75 -8.07 9.48
C MET A 63 0.05 -7.24 8.45
N GLY A 64 -0.69 -6.39 7.73
CA GLY A 64 -0.15 -5.36 6.85
C GLY A 64 0.02 -5.80 5.42
N SER A 65 -0.11 -4.84 4.52
CA SER A 65 -0.09 -5.10 3.08
C SER A 65 1.16 -4.53 2.40
N ASP A 66 1.66 -3.37 2.82
CA ASP A 66 2.74 -2.70 2.09
C ASP A 66 4.07 -2.80 2.84
N LEU A 67 5.17 -2.96 2.10
CA LEU A 67 6.53 -2.90 2.63
C LEU A 67 7.52 -2.22 1.70
N SER A 68 8.63 -1.81 2.28
CA SER A 68 9.90 -1.63 1.60
C SER A 68 11.04 -2.20 2.43
N GLY A 69 12.09 -2.64 1.76
CA GLY A 69 13.16 -3.37 2.41
C GLY A 69 14.28 -3.78 1.46
N VAL A 70 15.19 -4.60 1.97
CA VAL A 70 16.33 -5.11 1.21
C VAL A 70 16.18 -6.61 1.00
N VAL A 71 16.38 -7.05 -0.24
CA VAL A 71 16.39 -8.48 -0.58
C VAL A 71 17.62 -9.11 0.06
N ILE A 72 17.43 -10.14 0.89
CA ILE A 72 18.53 -10.90 1.51
C ILE A 72 18.76 -12.26 0.85
N ALA A 73 17.73 -12.83 0.22
CA ALA A 73 17.84 -14.05 -0.58
C ALA A 73 16.76 -14.10 -1.67
N VAL A 74 16.99 -14.91 -2.70
CA VAL A 74 16.05 -15.11 -3.81
C VAL A 74 15.84 -16.59 -4.09
N GLY A 75 14.63 -16.95 -4.49
CA GLY A 75 14.31 -18.28 -4.97
C GLY A 75 14.95 -18.57 -6.33
N LYS A 76 15.09 -19.86 -6.64
CA LYS A 76 15.80 -20.35 -7.85
C LYS A 76 15.19 -19.93 -9.19
N ALA A 77 13.94 -19.48 -9.22
CA ALA A 77 13.22 -19.06 -10.41
C ALA A 77 13.12 -17.52 -10.53
N VAL A 78 13.64 -16.78 -9.55
CA VAL A 78 13.70 -15.31 -9.60
C VAL A 78 14.75 -14.88 -10.62
N THR A 79 14.39 -13.89 -11.44
CA THR A 79 15.23 -13.39 -12.55
C THR A 79 15.40 -11.87 -12.53
N ARG A 80 14.50 -11.13 -11.89
CA ARG A 80 14.43 -9.66 -11.86
C ARG A 80 15.17 -9.02 -10.68
N PHE A 81 15.50 -9.81 -9.66
CA PHE A 81 16.07 -9.33 -8.40
C PHE A 81 17.22 -10.20 -7.92
N LYS A 82 18.08 -9.62 -7.08
CA LYS A 82 19.19 -10.29 -6.38
C LYS A 82 19.32 -9.79 -4.95
N ALA A 83 20.08 -10.51 -4.13
CA ALA A 83 20.43 -10.05 -2.80
C ALA A 83 21.12 -8.66 -2.84
N GLY A 84 20.77 -7.79 -1.91
CA GLY A 84 21.20 -6.40 -1.83
C GLY A 84 20.29 -5.40 -2.56
N ASP A 85 19.34 -5.85 -3.39
CA ASP A 85 18.42 -4.93 -4.05
C ASP A 85 17.44 -4.31 -3.03
N ALA A 86 17.28 -2.99 -3.08
CA ALA A 86 16.25 -2.31 -2.32
C ALA A 86 14.93 -2.34 -3.10
N ILE A 87 13.85 -2.81 -2.47
CA ILE A 87 12.55 -3.01 -3.10
C ILE A 87 11.42 -2.38 -2.29
N PHE A 88 10.26 -2.28 -2.93
CA PHE A 88 8.97 -2.00 -2.32
C PHE A 88 7.89 -2.88 -2.97
N ALA A 89 6.87 -3.27 -2.21
CA ALA A 89 5.89 -4.25 -2.64
C ALA A 89 4.55 -4.10 -1.90
N SER A 90 3.48 -4.58 -2.53
CA SER A 90 2.19 -4.86 -1.88
C SER A 90 1.99 -6.37 -1.79
N LEU A 91 1.73 -6.86 -0.59
CA LEU A 91 1.37 -8.24 -0.24
C LEU A 91 -0.15 -8.43 -0.10
N PHE A 92 -0.94 -7.40 -0.40
CA PHE A 92 -2.40 -7.47 -0.38
C PHE A 92 -2.91 -8.66 -1.21
N ASP A 93 -3.86 -9.41 -0.64
CA ASP A 93 -4.48 -10.60 -1.25
C ASP A 93 -3.53 -11.79 -1.52
N LEU A 94 -2.33 -11.78 -0.93
CA LEU A 94 -1.38 -12.91 -1.07
C LEU A 94 -1.37 -13.85 0.14
N GLY A 95 -2.22 -13.59 1.14
CA GLY A 95 -2.25 -14.35 2.40
C GLY A 95 -0.97 -14.18 3.25
N LYS A 96 -0.21 -13.09 3.01
CA LYS A 96 1.04 -12.76 3.68
C LYS A 96 0.96 -11.37 4.29
N GLY A 97 1.75 -11.13 5.33
CA GLY A 97 1.79 -9.84 6.03
C GLY A 97 3.13 -9.13 5.91
N SER A 98 3.09 -7.80 5.95
CA SER A 98 4.28 -6.93 5.84
C SER A 98 4.82 -6.41 7.17
N ILE A 99 4.05 -6.46 8.25
CA ILE A 99 4.45 -5.93 9.56
C ILE A 99 5.22 -7.02 10.33
N ALA A 100 6.43 -7.29 9.86
CA ALA A 100 7.38 -8.24 10.43
C ALA A 100 8.82 -7.80 10.12
N GLU A 101 9.82 -8.37 10.80
CA GLU A 101 11.24 -8.10 10.47
C GLU A 101 11.64 -8.65 9.09
N PHE A 102 11.00 -9.73 8.63
CA PHE A 102 11.22 -10.31 7.31
C PHE A 102 9.91 -10.72 6.63
N ALA A 103 9.87 -10.66 5.31
CA ALA A 103 8.73 -11.09 4.51
C ALA A 103 9.17 -11.91 3.28
N ALA A 104 8.37 -12.92 2.92
CA ALA A 104 8.51 -13.63 1.67
C ALA A 104 7.66 -12.96 0.59
N VAL A 105 8.30 -12.30 -0.38
CA VAL A 105 7.63 -11.45 -1.38
C VAL A 105 7.68 -12.13 -2.75
N PRO A 106 6.54 -12.44 -3.39
CA PRO A 106 6.55 -12.94 -4.77
C PRO A 106 7.21 -11.95 -5.73
N GLU A 107 8.05 -12.44 -6.64
CA GLU A 107 8.78 -11.60 -7.59
C GLU A 107 7.86 -10.66 -8.37
N HIS A 108 6.68 -11.14 -8.78
CA HIS A 108 5.71 -10.37 -9.54
C HIS A 108 5.10 -9.20 -8.75
N ALA A 109 5.11 -9.25 -7.42
CA ALA A 109 4.56 -8.22 -6.54
C ALA A 109 5.58 -7.14 -6.15
N ALA A 110 6.87 -7.36 -6.45
CA ALA A 110 7.95 -6.45 -6.10
C ALA A 110 8.34 -5.52 -7.26
N ALA A 111 8.80 -4.33 -6.88
CA ALA A 111 9.49 -3.39 -7.76
C ALA A 111 10.74 -2.82 -7.06
N LEU A 112 11.73 -2.38 -7.84
CA LEU A 112 12.91 -1.71 -7.30
C LEU A 112 12.51 -0.37 -6.67
N LYS A 113 13.00 -0.14 -5.46
CA LYS A 113 12.80 1.11 -4.75
C LYS A 113 13.48 2.25 -5.52
N PRO A 114 12.78 3.37 -5.82
CA PRO A 114 13.44 4.54 -6.39
C PRO A 114 14.60 5.03 -5.51
N ALA A 115 15.75 5.32 -6.12
CA ALA A 115 16.97 5.71 -5.41
C ALA A 115 16.82 7.04 -4.65
N ASN A 116 15.90 7.91 -5.08
CA ASN A 116 15.65 9.22 -4.49
C ASN A 116 14.62 9.21 -3.34
N LEU A 117 14.04 8.05 -3.01
CA LEU A 117 13.14 7.89 -1.87
C LEU A 117 13.86 7.19 -0.72
N ASP A 118 13.45 7.43 0.52
CA ASP A 118 13.81 6.56 1.63
C ASP A 118 12.87 5.33 1.69
N PHE A 119 13.09 4.44 2.66
CA PHE A 119 12.25 3.25 2.84
C PHE A 119 10.82 3.60 3.29
N VAL A 120 10.64 4.61 4.14
CA VAL A 120 9.32 5.01 4.63
C VAL A 120 8.46 5.56 3.49
N GLN A 121 9.02 6.47 2.70
CA GLN A 121 8.41 7.02 1.49
C GLN A 121 8.10 5.94 0.46
N ALA A 122 8.99 4.96 0.29
CA ALA A 122 8.73 3.86 -0.63
C ALA A 122 7.61 2.93 -0.14
N ALA A 123 7.57 2.62 1.16
CA ALA A 123 6.54 1.76 1.74
C ALA A 123 5.15 2.42 1.77
N SER A 124 5.07 3.76 1.66
CA SER A 124 3.78 4.47 1.61
C SER A 124 3.11 4.48 0.22
N ILE A 125 3.75 3.89 -0.80
CA ILE A 125 3.28 3.97 -2.20
C ILE A 125 2.44 2.77 -2.66
N PRO A 126 2.74 1.49 -2.34
CA PRO A 126 2.20 0.36 -3.10
C PRO A 126 0.68 0.33 -3.19
N MET A 127 -0.05 0.29 -2.07
CA MET A 127 -1.51 0.19 -2.13
C MET A 127 -2.17 1.45 -2.70
N VAL A 128 -1.75 2.63 -2.25
CA VAL A 128 -2.37 3.89 -2.72
C VAL A 128 -2.09 4.16 -4.20
N GLY A 129 -0.88 3.81 -4.66
CA GLY A 129 -0.45 3.97 -6.04
C GLY A 129 -1.17 3.00 -6.97
N LEU A 130 -1.21 1.71 -6.63
CA LEU A 130 -1.94 0.69 -7.39
C LEU A 130 -3.44 1.02 -7.46
N THR A 131 -4.06 1.41 -6.33
CA THR A 131 -5.48 1.77 -6.28
C THR A 131 -5.77 2.97 -7.18
N SER A 132 -4.95 4.01 -7.11
CA SER A 132 -5.10 5.22 -7.93
C SER A 132 -4.89 4.92 -9.42
N TRP A 133 -3.89 4.13 -9.76
CA TRP A 133 -3.61 3.73 -11.15
C TRP A 133 -4.75 2.92 -11.75
N GLN A 134 -5.21 1.90 -11.05
CA GLN A 134 -6.32 1.07 -11.51
C GLN A 134 -7.60 1.90 -11.69
N ALA A 135 -7.93 2.76 -10.72
CA ALA A 135 -9.12 3.61 -10.81
C ALA A 135 -9.04 4.60 -11.99
N LEU A 136 -7.96 5.37 -12.08
CA LEU A 136 -7.84 6.47 -13.03
C LEU A 136 -7.45 6.00 -14.43
N LYS A 137 -6.45 5.12 -14.54
CA LYS A 137 -5.88 4.73 -15.83
C LYS A 137 -6.57 3.51 -16.44
N GLU A 138 -6.85 2.48 -15.66
CA GLU A 138 -7.36 1.22 -16.21
C GLU A 138 -8.88 1.18 -16.30
N ARG A 139 -9.59 1.69 -15.29
CA ARG A 139 -11.05 1.60 -15.21
C ARG A 139 -11.73 2.84 -15.79
N ALA A 140 -11.35 4.03 -15.32
CA ALA A 140 -11.89 5.27 -15.87
C ALA A 140 -11.29 5.63 -17.24
N ASN A 141 -10.10 5.09 -17.55
CA ASN A 141 -9.32 5.45 -18.73
C ASN A 141 -9.22 6.97 -18.92
N LEU A 142 -8.84 7.66 -17.84
CA LEU A 142 -8.72 9.10 -17.78
C LEU A 142 -7.75 9.62 -18.85
N GLN A 143 -8.21 10.57 -19.64
CA GLN A 143 -7.45 11.22 -20.71
C GLN A 143 -7.09 12.67 -20.32
N SER A 144 -6.04 13.17 -20.96
CA SER A 144 -5.66 14.58 -20.82
C SER A 144 -6.81 15.51 -21.21
N GLY A 145 -6.95 16.62 -20.49
CA GLY A 145 -8.02 17.61 -20.67
C GLY A 145 -9.35 17.26 -19.99
N GLN A 146 -9.57 16.00 -19.59
CA GLN A 146 -10.79 15.61 -18.88
C GLN A 146 -10.83 16.18 -17.45
N LYS A 147 -12.05 16.26 -16.90
CA LYS A 147 -12.28 16.60 -15.49
C LYS A 147 -12.46 15.33 -14.67
N VAL A 148 -11.88 15.29 -13.48
CA VAL A 148 -12.05 14.20 -12.52
C VAL A 148 -12.32 14.75 -11.13
N PHE A 149 -13.25 14.12 -10.41
CA PHE A 149 -13.52 14.42 -9.01
C PHE A 149 -12.91 13.34 -8.12
N ILE A 150 -12.05 13.74 -7.19
CA ILE A 150 -11.38 12.87 -6.22
C ILE A 150 -11.90 13.21 -4.83
N PRO A 151 -12.79 12.40 -4.23
CA PRO A 151 -13.27 12.68 -2.88
C PRO A 151 -12.16 12.47 -1.84
N ALA A 152 -12.22 13.23 -0.75
CA ALA A 152 -11.30 13.12 0.39
C ALA A 152 -9.81 13.23 -0.03
N GLY A 153 -9.48 14.27 -0.79
CA GLY A 153 -8.16 14.48 -1.40
C GLY A 153 -6.97 14.53 -0.44
N ALA A 154 -7.20 14.81 0.84
CA ALA A 154 -6.15 14.81 1.86
C ALA A 154 -5.89 13.43 2.49
N GLY A 155 -6.65 12.40 2.11
CA GLY A 155 -6.41 11.02 2.56
C GLY A 155 -5.25 10.33 1.83
N GLY A 156 -4.86 9.13 2.28
CA GLY A 156 -3.74 8.37 1.70
C GLY A 156 -3.87 8.17 0.18
N ILE A 157 -5.02 7.66 -0.28
CA ILE A 157 -5.29 7.53 -1.73
C ILE A 157 -5.43 8.90 -2.39
N GLY A 158 -6.19 9.81 -1.78
CA GLY A 158 -6.48 11.13 -2.36
C GLY A 158 -5.23 11.91 -2.72
N THR A 159 -4.25 11.96 -1.81
CA THR A 159 -3.01 12.73 -2.01
C THR A 159 -2.18 12.19 -3.18
N PHE A 160 -2.17 10.88 -3.38
CA PHE A 160 -1.52 10.24 -4.52
C PHE A 160 -2.33 10.41 -5.82
N ALA A 161 -3.65 10.18 -5.75
CA ALA A 161 -4.55 10.23 -6.89
C ALA A 161 -4.62 11.62 -7.53
N ILE A 162 -4.59 12.70 -6.73
CA ILE A 162 -4.55 14.08 -7.25
C ILE A 162 -3.32 14.26 -8.13
N GLN A 163 -2.13 13.95 -7.60
CA GLN A 163 -0.88 14.11 -8.32
C GLN A 163 -0.83 13.24 -9.59
N LEU A 164 -1.32 12.00 -9.50
CA LEU A 164 -1.39 11.10 -10.65
C LEU A 164 -2.36 11.62 -11.73
N ALA A 165 -3.54 12.11 -11.35
CA ALA A 165 -4.50 12.69 -12.28
C ALA A 165 -3.92 13.93 -12.99
N LYS A 166 -3.19 14.79 -12.26
CA LYS A 166 -2.48 15.93 -12.84
C LYS A 166 -1.37 15.50 -13.79
N HIS A 167 -0.60 14.47 -13.43
CA HIS A 167 0.41 13.89 -14.33
C HIS A 167 -0.20 13.34 -15.63
N LEU A 168 -1.43 12.78 -15.57
CA LEU A 168 -2.19 12.35 -16.74
C LEU A 168 -2.83 13.52 -17.53
N GLY A 169 -2.64 14.76 -17.08
CA GLY A 169 -3.10 15.98 -17.75
C GLY A 169 -4.57 16.31 -17.51
N ALA A 170 -5.19 15.79 -16.44
CA ALA A 170 -6.57 16.09 -16.10
C ALA A 170 -6.73 17.38 -15.27
N ASN A 171 -7.96 17.90 -15.23
CA ASN A 171 -8.41 18.91 -14.29
C ASN A 171 -9.05 18.22 -13.08
N VAL A 172 -8.58 18.53 -11.89
CA VAL A 172 -8.89 17.81 -10.65
C VAL A 172 -9.75 18.68 -9.74
N ALA A 173 -10.95 18.19 -9.42
CA ALA A 173 -11.76 18.69 -8.33
C ALA A 173 -11.63 17.75 -7.12
N THR A 174 -11.63 18.27 -5.89
CA THR A 174 -11.56 17.44 -4.67
C THR A 174 -12.37 18.01 -3.52
N THR A 175 -12.81 17.15 -2.61
CA THR A 175 -13.27 17.56 -1.27
C THR A 175 -12.16 17.41 -0.24
N THR A 176 -12.14 18.28 0.77
CA THR A 176 -11.27 18.15 1.94
C THR A 176 -11.80 18.96 3.13
N SER A 177 -11.20 18.81 4.31
CA SER A 177 -11.47 19.69 5.46
C SER A 177 -10.68 20.99 5.34
N THR A 178 -11.18 22.07 5.96
CA THR A 178 -10.60 23.43 5.86
C THR A 178 -9.08 23.47 6.10
N GLY A 179 -8.58 22.74 7.10
CA GLY A 179 -7.16 22.71 7.43
C GLY A 179 -6.26 22.07 6.36
N ASN A 180 -6.83 21.31 5.42
CA ASN A 180 -6.09 20.61 4.38
C ASN A 180 -6.25 21.24 2.99
N VAL A 181 -6.91 22.40 2.89
CA VAL A 181 -7.14 23.08 1.60
C VAL A 181 -5.82 23.42 0.91
N GLU A 182 -4.85 23.98 1.64
CA GLU A 182 -3.56 24.33 1.06
C GLU A 182 -2.74 23.09 0.68
N LEU A 183 -2.84 22.00 1.45
CA LEU A 183 -2.22 20.73 1.10
C LEU A 183 -2.73 20.25 -0.26
N VAL A 184 -4.05 20.09 -0.46
CA VAL A 184 -4.58 19.53 -1.70
C VAL A 184 -4.34 20.44 -2.92
N ARG A 185 -4.28 21.76 -2.72
CA ARG A 185 -3.85 22.72 -3.75
C ARG A 185 -2.40 22.52 -4.14
N SER A 186 -1.51 22.38 -3.16
CA SER A 186 -0.08 22.14 -3.42
C SER A 186 0.18 20.83 -4.16
N LEU A 187 -0.71 19.84 -4.01
CA LEU A 187 -0.69 18.58 -4.74
C LEU A 187 -1.25 18.69 -6.17
N GLY A 188 -1.88 19.82 -6.51
CA GLY A 188 -2.32 20.15 -7.86
C GLY A 188 -3.84 20.15 -8.10
N ALA A 189 -4.66 20.11 -7.06
CA ALA A 189 -6.11 20.25 -7.23
C ALA A 189 -6.48 21.65 -7.81
N ASP A 190 -7.30 21.66 -8.86
CA ASP A 190 -7.76 22.88 -9.53
C ASP A 190 -9.00 23.48 -8.85
N GLU A 191 -9.92 22.62 -8.41
CA GLU A 191 -11.14 23.00 -7.69
C GLU A 191 -11.18 22.29 -6.32
N VAL A 192 -11.39 23.05 -5.24
CA VAL A 192 -11.43 22.51 -3.87
C VAL A 192 -12.74 22.86 -3.20
N VAL A 193 -13.51 21.82 -2.85
CA VAL A 193 -14.73 21.92 -2.06
C VAL A 193 -14.37 21.71 -0.59
N ASP A 194 -14.42 22.80 0.17
CA ASP A 194 -14.18 22.80 1.61
C ASP A 194 -15.42 22.26 2.35
N GLY A 195 -15.34 21.02 2.83
CA GLY A 195 -16.43 20.36 3.56
C GLY A 195 -16.69 20.92 4.96
N GLY A 196 -15.85 21.84 5.44
CA GLY A 196 -16.04 22.55 6.71
C GLY A 196 -16.92 23.81 6.60
N ARG A 197 -17.15 24.31 5.37
CA ARG A 197 -18.05 25.44 5.15
C ARG A 197 -19.48 24.92 5.04
N LYS A 198 -20.30 25.21 6.05
CA LYS A 198 -21.76 25.12 5.89
C LYS A 198 -22.16 26.22 4.89
N ASN A 199 -22.89 25.83 3.84
CA ASN A 199 -23.58 26.76 2.95
C ASN A 199 -24.50 27.69 3.73
#